data_AF-A0A924BC97-F1
#
_entry.id   AF-A0A924BC97-F1
#
_cell.length_a   1.000
_cell.length_b   1.000
_cell.length_c   1.000
_cell.angle_alpha   90.00
_cell.angle_beta   90.00
_cell.angle_gamma   90.00
#
_symmetry.space_group_name_H-M   'P 1'
#
loop_
_entity.id
_entity.type
_entity.pdbx_description
1 polymer ?
#
loop_
_entity_poly.entity_id
_entity_poly.type
_entity_poly.pdbx_seq_one_letter_code
_entity_poly.pdbx_strand_id
1 'polypeptide(L)'
;MARGPQLTLDITRMSLGNRPLFQGFQLQVQPGETLALIGPSGVGKTTLLRILAGVETGFVGRALIDGVPATEAAVPGLVFQDARLLPWLDCAGNLRAVCPGATP
;
A
#
# COMPACT_ATOMS: atom_id res chain seq x y z
N MET A 1 -13.09 -16.58 4.48
CA MET A 1 -12.59 -15.33 3.88
C MET A 1 -11.76 -14.62 4.93
N ALA A 2 -10.48 -14.35 4.67
CA ALA A 2 -9.65 -13.62 5.62
C ALA A 2 -10.24 -12.21 5.82
N ARG A 3 -10.47 -11.82 7.09
CA ARG A 3 -10.78 -10.41 7.41
C ARG A 3 -9.47 -9.65 7.20
N GLY A 4 -9.45 -8.67 6.29
CA GLY A 4 -8.27 -7.83 6.08
C GLY A 4 -7.85 -7.10 7.37
N PRO A 5 -6.63 -6.57 7.45
CA PRO A 5 -6.11 -5.93 8.66
C PRO A 5 -6.80 -4.59 8.94
N GLN A 6 -6.65 -4.10 10.17
CA GLN A 6 -6.94 -2.71 10.50
C GLN A 6 -5.81 -1.83 9.96
N LEU A 7 -6.15 -0.71 9.31
CA LEU A 7 -5.18 0.28 8.84
C LEU A 7 -5.34 1.59 9.62
N THR A 8 -4.22 2.18 10.05
CA THR A 8 -4.21 3.52 10.65
C THR A 8 -3.12 4.37 9.99
N LEU A 9 -3.53 5.48 9.39
CA LEU A 9 -2.64 6.50 8.84
C LEU A 9 -2.90 7.80 9.60
N ASP A 10 -1.84 8.36 10.15
CA ASP A 10 -1.84 9.65 10.83
C ASP A 10 -0.59 10.40 10.37
N ILE A 11 -0.69 10.98 9.18
CA ILE A 11 0.40 11.64 8.46
C ILE A 11 0.29 13.14 8.71
N THR A 12 1.15 13.67 9.57
CA THR A 12 1.21 15.10 9.86
C THR A 12 1.74 15.88 8.67
N ARG A 13 2.79 15.39 8.00
CA ARG A 13 3.40 16.08 6.85
C ARG A 13 4.06 15.11 5.89
N MET A 14 3.91 15.33 4.59
CA MET A 14 4.74 14.68 3.57
C MET A 14 4.95 15.63 2.39
N SER A 15 6.16 15.64 1.84
CA SER A 15 6.49 16.38 0.62
C SER A 15 7.25 15.48 -0.35
N LEU A 16 7.04 15.70 -1.65
CA LEU A 16 7.89 15.13 -2.71
C LEU A 16 8.67 16.28 -3.35
N GLY A 17 9.98 16.32 -3.09
CA GLY A 17 10.80 17.50 -3.39
C GLY A 17 10.25 18.75 -2.67
N ASN A 18 10.04 19.83 -3.42
CA ASN A 18 9.49 21.09 -2.88
C ASN A 18 7.96 21.15 -2.86
N ARG A 19 7.26 20.05 -3.20
CA ARG A 19 5.80 20.04 -3.26
C ARG A 19 5.21 19.34 -2.02
N PRO A 20 4.47 20.04 -1.15
CA PRO A 20 3.72 19.38 -0.09
C PRO A 20 2.63 18.50 -0.70
N LEU A 21 2.56 17.26 -0.22
CA LEU A 21 1.60 16.25 -0.67
C LEU A 21 0.52 15.99 0.37
N PHE A 22 0.92 15.84 1.66
CA PHE A 22 0.00 15.68 2.79
C PHE A 22 0.31 16.70 3.88
N GLN A 23 -0.74 17.28 4.45
CA GLN A 23 -0.70 18.17 5.61
C GLN A 23 -1.86 17.78 6.53
N GLY A 24 -1.58 16.99 7.57
CA GLY A 24 -2.61 16.47 8.49
C GLY A 24 -3.59 15.49 7.85
N PHE A 25 -3.09 14.46 7.17
CA PHE A 25 -3.91 13.40 6.59
C PHE A 25 -4.14 12.28 7.61
N GLN A 26 -5.41 11.98 7.90
CA GLN A 26 -5.81 10.92 8.82
C GLN A 26 -6.79 9.96 8.13
N LEU A 27 -6.52 8.67 8.24
CA LEU A 27 -7.39 7.61 7.73
C LEU A 27 -7.35 6.41 8.66
N GLN A 28 -8.52 5.86 8.97
CA GLN A 28 -8.66 4.56 9.62
C GLN A 28 -9.54 3.66 8.76
N VAL A 29 -9.11 2.40 8.60
CA VAL A 29 -9.87 1.37 7.87
C VAL A 29 -10.02 0.18 8.80
N GLN A 30 -11.27 -0.24 9.05
CA GLN A 30 -11.54 -1.37 9.92
C GLN A 30 -11.28 -2.71 9.22
N PRO A 31 -11.01 -3.78 9.98
CA PRO A 31 -10.82 -5.11 9.42
C PRO A 31 -11.97 -5.56 8.52
N GLY A 32 -11.63 -5.91 7.28
CA GLY A 32 -12.59 -6.36 6.26
C GLY A 32 -13.37 -5.25 5.56
N GLU A 33 -13.12 -3.98 5.87
CA GLU A 33 -13.69 -2.88 5.09
C GLU A 33 -13.07 -2.77 3.70
N THR A 34 -13.89 -2.33 2.75
CA THR A 34 -13.43 -1.95 1.41
C THR A 34 -13.55 -0.44 1.26
N LEU A 35 -12.42 0.22 1.00
CA LEU A 35 -12.33 1.66 0.83
C LEU A 35 -11.81 2.01 -0.57
N ALA A 36 -12.40 3.02 -1.19
CA ALA A 36 -11.93 3.58 -2.45
C ALA A 36 -11.31 4.97 -2.25
N LEU A 37 -10.07 5.15 -2.68
CA LEU A 37 -9.39 6.44 -2.68
C LEU A 37 -9.49 7.10 -4.06
N ILE A 38 -10.26 8.17 -4.16
CA ILE A 38 -10.54 8.88 -5.42
C ILE A 38 -9.93 10.28 -5.38
N GLY A 39 -9.41 10.73 -6.52
CA GLY A 39 -8.90 12.09 -6.67
C GLY A 39 -8.07 12.26 -7.95
N PRO A 40 -7.69 13.50 -8.32
CA PRO A 40 -6.94 13.77 -9.53
C PRO A 40 -5.55 13.11 -9.53
N SER A 41 -4.92 13.02 -10.70
CA SER A 41 -3.54 12.56 -10.81
C SER A 41 -2.61 13.47 -9.99
N GLY A 42 -1.62 12.88 -9.31
CA GLY A 42 -0.66 13.62 -8.49
C GLY A 42 -1.14 14.05 -7.10
N VAL A 43 -2.35 13.70 -6.67
CA VAL A 43 -2.85 13.98 -5.30
C VAL A 43 -2.19 13.10 -4.21
N GLY A 44 -1.39 12.10 -4.62
CA GLY A 44 -0.63 11.25 -3.68
C GLY A 44 -1.20 9.86 -3.42
N LYS A 45 -2.20 9.39 -4.19
CA LYS A 45 -2.78 8.04 -4.03
C LYS A 45 -1.73 6.93 -4.08
N THR A 46 -0.90 6.92 -5.12
CA THR A 46 0.20 5.95 -5.25
C THR A 46 1.19 6.06 -4.10
N THR A 47 1.42 7.27 -3.60
CA THR A 47 2.28 7.53 -2.45
C THR A 47 1.69 6.92 -1.16
N LEU A 48 0.39 7.08 -0.90
CA LEU A 48 -0.29 6.44 0.23
C LEU A 48 -0.19 4.90 0.16
N LEU A 49 -0.40 4.33 -1.03
CA LEU A 49 -0.23 2.88 -1.21
C LEU A 49 1.21 2.42 -0.95
N ARG A 50 2.21 3.21 -1.33
CA ARG A 50 3.63 2.93 -1.04
C ARG A 50 3.98 3.08 0.43
N ILE A 51 3.36 4.03 1.14
CA ILE A 51 3.50 4.19 2.60
C ILE A 51 2.97 2.93 3.31
N LEU A 52 1.76 2.49 2.95
CA LEU A 52 1.17 1.27 3.51
C LEU A 52 1.96 0.01 3.16
N ALA A 53 2.65 -0.01 2.03
CA ALA A 53 3.55 -1.11 1.66
C ALA A 53 4.94 -1.03 2.32
N GLY A 54 5.19 -0.01 3.16
CA GLY A 54 6.48 0.19 3.82
C GLY A 54 7.62 0.66 2.90
N VAL A 55 7.32 1.02 1.63
CA VAL A 55 8.32 1.42 0.63
C VAL A 55 8.62 2.92 0.72
N GLU A 56 7.63 3.73 1.07
CA GLU A 56 7.78 5.19 1.19
C GLU A 56 7.75 5.61 2.66
N THR A 57 8.85 6.23 3.11
CA THR A 57 9.08 6.56 4.52
C THR A 57 9.38 8.05 4.75
N GLY A 58 9.38 8.87 3.69
CA GLY A 58 9.69 10.31 3.76
C GLY A 58 8.59 11.19 4.37
N PHE A 59 7.71 10.64 5.19
CA PHE A 59 6.61 11.35 5.84
C PHE A 59 6.86 11.50 7.35
N VAL A 60 6.21 12.49 7.95
CA VAL A 60 6.14 12.69 9.40
C VAL A 60 4.79 12.21 9.89
N GLY A 61 4.79 11.36 10.91
CA GLY A 61 3.58 10.74 11.46
C GLY A 61 3.74 9.23 11.60
N ARG A 62 2.65 8.48 11.46
CA ARG A 62 2.64 7.02 11.56
C ARG A 62 1.71 6.38 10.53
N ALA A 63 2.11 5.21 10.06
CA ALA A 63 1.32 4.31 9.24
C ALA A 63 1.40 2.92 9.88
N LEU A 64 0.26 2.37 10.29
CA LEU A 64 0.16 1.13 11.05
C LEU A 64 -0.77 0.14 10.34
N ILE A 65 -0.39 -1.14 10.37
CA ILE A 65 -1.17 -2.30 9.95
C ILE A 65 -1.31 -3.21 11.17
N ASP A 66 -2.54 -3.41 11.66
CA ASP A 66 -2.82 -4.11 12.93
C ASP A 66 -1.95 -3.60 14.11
N GLY A 67 -1.73 -2.29 14.15
CA GLY A 67 -0.92 -1.62 15.18
C GLY A 67 0.59 -1.71 14.98
N VAL A 68 1.08 -2.49 14.02
CA VAL A 68 2.50 -2.62 13.67
C VAL A 68 2.89 -1.56 12.63
N PRO A 69 4.05 -0.89 12.72
CA PRO A 69 4.52 0.01 11.68
C PRO A 69 4.50 -0.65 10.30
N ALA A 70 4.02 0.07 9.27
CA ALA A 70 3.90 -0.45 7.91
C ALA A 70 5.22 -0.95 7.31
N THR A 71 6.36 -0.44 7.79
CA THR A 71 7.72 -0.88 7.41
C THR A 71 8.14 -2.22 8.02
N GLU A 72 7.45 -2.67 9.08
CA GLU A 72 7.74 -3.90 9.83
C GLU A 72 6.63 -4.94 9.69
N ALA A 73 5.43 -4.52 9.29
CA ALA A 73 4.29 -5.39 9.05
C ALA A 73 4.50 -6.29 7.82
N ALA A 74 3.72 -7.36 7.74
CA ALA A 74 3.65 -8.16 6.53
C ALA A 74 3.21 -7.29 5.34
N VAL A 75 3.98 -7.35 4.25
CA VAL A 75 3.73 -6.51 3.07
C VAL A 75 2.35 -6.82 2.51
N PRO A 76 1.45 -5.82 2.39
CA PRO A 76 0.13 -6.04 1.83
C PRO A 76 0.23 -6.43 0.36
N GLY A 77 -0.72 -7.24 -0.10
CA GLY A 77 -0.88 -7.53 -1.53
C GLY A 77 -1.15 -6.23 -2.30
N LEU A 78 -0.30 -5.92 -3.28
CA LEU A 78 -0.43 -4.75 -4.13
C LEU A 78 -0.71 -5.16 -5.57
N VAL A 79 -1.71 -4.50 -6.17
CA VAL A 79 -2.00 -4.59 -7.60
C VAL A 79 -1.69 -3.23 -8.23
N PHE A 80 -0.83 -3.22 -9.23
CA PHE A 80 -0.39 -2.01 -9.92
C PHE A 80 -1.28 -1.70 -11.11
N GLN A 81 -1.33 -0.43 -11.52
CA GLN A 81 -2.04 -0.01 -12.73
C GLN A 81 -1.47 -0.66 -13.98
N ASP A 82 -0.13 -0.70 -14.09
CA ASP A 82 0.56 -1.45 -15.13
C ASP A 82 0.89 -2.86 -14.62
N ALA A 83 0.54 -3.87 -15.42
CA ALA A 83 0.86 -5.24 -15.11
C ALA A 83 2.38 -5.42 -15.00
N ARG A 84 2.86 -5.92 -13.85
CA ARG A 84 4.26 -6.24 -13.60
C ARG A 84 4.53 -7.73 -13.83
N LEU A 85 4.04 -8.25 -14.95
CA LEU A 85 4.25 -9.64 -15.36
C LEU A 85 5.68 -9.84 -15.87
N LEU A 86 6.23 -11.02 -15.61
CA LEU A 86 7.46 -11.52 -16.20
C LEU A 86 7.11 -12.12 -17.57
N PRO A 87 7.42 -11.46 -18.70
CA PRO A 87 6.94 -11.84 -20.03
C PRO A 87 7.50 -13.17 -20.54
N TRP A 88 8.56 -13.68 -19.90
CA TRP A 88 9.16 -14.98 -20.18
C TRP A 88 8.54 -16.13 -19.37
N LEU A 89 7.55 -15.85 -18.50
CA LEU A 89 6.81 -16.85 -17.75
C LEU A 89 5.36 -16.93 -18.21
N ASP A 90 4.78 -18.12 -18.09
CA ASP A 90 3.33 -18.30 -18.23
C ASP A 90 2.57 -17.74 -17.01
N CYS A 91 1.25 -17.83 -17.02
CA CYS A 91 0.41 -17.34 -15.93
C CYS A 91 0.74 -18.02 -14.60
N ALA A 92 0.89 -19.34 -14.59
CA ALA A 92 1.22 -20.11 -13.39
C ALA A 92 2.63 -19.77 -12.86
N GLY A 93 3.59 -19.57 -13.75
CA GLY A 93 4.95 -19.13 -13.42
C GLY A 93 4.98 -17.75 -12.78
N ASN A 94 4.18 -16.80 -13.28
CA ASN A 94 4.01 -15.49 -12.66
C ASN A 94 3.41 -15.58 -11.24
N LEU A 95 2.41 -16.44 -11.03
CA LEU A 95 1.84 -16.67 -9.71
C LEU A 95 2.85 -17.28 -8.74
N ARG A 96 3.59 -18.31 -9.18
CA ARG A 96 4.63 -18.97 -8.37
C ARG A 96 5.81 -18.06 -8.06
N ALA A 97 6.12 -17.10 -8.93
CA ALA A 97 7.18 -16.12 -8.68
C ALA A 97 6.91 -15.23 -7.45
N VAL A 98 5.63 -14.97 -7.14
CA VAL A 98 5.22 -14.15 -5.98
C VAL A 98 4.73 -15.02 -4.81
N CYS A 99 4.16 -16.19 -5.11
CA CYS A 99 3.66 -17.15 -4.14
C CYS A 99 4.07 -18.58 -4.55
N PRO A 100 5.27 -19.06 -4.15
CA PRO A 100 5.79 -20.36 -4.58
C PRO A 100 4.89 -21.56 -4.24
N GLY A 101 4.06 -21.44 -3.21
CA GLY A 101 3.09 -22.46 -2.79
C GLY A 101 1.73 -22.37 -3.47
N ALA A 102 1.52 -21.44 -4.41
CA ALA A 102 0.26 -21.34 -5.13
C ALA A 102 0.02 -22.58 -5.98
N THR A 103 -1.04 -23.32 -5.66
CA THR A 103 -1.56 -24.43 -6.48
C THR A 103 -2.41 -23.85 -7.63
N PRO A 104 -2.43 -24.51 -8.79
CA PRO A 104 -3.29 -24.10 -9.91
C PRO A 104 -4.77 -24.21 -9.58
#